data_AF-A0A645DPK5-F1
#
_entry.id   AF-A0A645DPK5-F1
#
_cell.length_a   1.000
_cell.length_b   1.000
_cell.length_c   1.000
_cell.angle_alpha   90.00
_cell.angle_beta   90.00
_cell.angle_gamma   90.00
#
_symmetry.space_group_name_H-M   'P 1'
#
loop_
_entity.id
_entity.type
_entity.pdbx_description
1 polymer ?
#
loop_
_entity_poly.entity_id
_entity_poly.type
_entity_poly.pdbx_seq_one_letter_code
_entity_poly.pdbx_strand_id
1 'polypeptide(L)'
;MAIKPEDVLGSMKKASGAAAQMASDLLERSKLGLEIASKENELSDLFKELGHAVYEAKKHNMQGMTPEALIAIIDSKVAEIEELKAKRAEKSDPVCPGCGKPIEESFDFCPRCGTKIAKPGCGCGCKDDEDCGCDDCKDDSK
;
A
#
# COMPACT_ATOMS: atom_id res chain seq x y z
N MET A 1 -7.32 -39.40 1.22
CA MET A 1 -8.51 -38.62 1.57
C MET A 1 -8.48 -37.34 0.75
N ALA A 2 -9.31 -37.25 -0.29
CA ALA A 2 -9.41 -36.05 -1.11
C ALA A 2 -10.35 -35.07 -0.40
N ILE A 3 -9.82 -33.92 0.02
CA ILE A 3 -10.62 -32.84 0.59
C ILE A 3 -11.41 -32.24 -0.57
N LYS A 4 -12.73 -32.36 -0.53
CA LYS A 4 -13.60 -31.83 -1.59
C LYS A 4 -13.74 -30.32 -1.40
N PRO A 5 -13.82 -29.51 -2.48
CA PRO A 5 -13.93 -28.06 -2.39
C PRO A 5 -15.17 -27.59 -1.59
N GLU A 6 -16.18 -28.44 -1.50
CA GLU A 6 -17.39 -28.24 -0.69
C GLU A 6 -17.15 -28.30 0.84
N ASP A 7 -16.12 -29.00 1.32
CA ASP A 7 -15.77 -29.10 2.75
C ASP A 7 -14.97 -27.89 3.25
N VAL A 8 -14.21 -27.23 2.36
CA VAL A 8 -13.50 -25.97 2.65
C VAL A 8 -14.50 -24.83 2.87
N LEU A 9 -15.60 -24.83 2.10
CA LEU A 9 -16.69 -23.88 2.22
C LEU A 9 -17.59 -24.17 3.44
N GLY A 10 -17.68 -25.44 3.87
CA GLY A 10 -18.44 -25.86 5.05
C GLY A 10 -17.85 -25.38 6.38
N SER A 11 -16.52 -25.33 6.50
CA SER A 11 -15.84 -24.74 7.67
C SER A 11 -16.01 -23.21 7.75
N MET A 12 -16.38 -22.58 6.63
CA MET A 12 -16.65 -21.15 6.52
C MET A 12 -18.06 -20.77 7.05
N LYS A 13 -18.99 -21.71 7.19
CA LYS A 13 -20.38 -21.43 7.63
C LYS A 13 -20.51 -21.00 9.09
N LYS A 14 -19.53 -21.28 9.95
CA LYS A 14 -19.50 -20.73 11.33
C LYS A 14 -18.98 -19.28 11.39
N ALA A 15 -18.63 -18.69 10.24
CA ALA A 15 -18.13 -17.34 10.05
C ALA A 15 -19.02 -16.52 9.08
N SER A 16 -20.35 -16.54 9.29
CA SER A 16 -21.35 -15.99 8.36
C SER A 16 -21.31 -14.46 8.16
N GLY A 17 -20.84 -13.69 9.15
CA GLY A 17 -20.59 -12.25 8.98
C GLY A 17 -19.22 -11.95 8.34
N ALA A 18 -18.18 -12.66 8.78
CA ALA A 18 -16.81 -12.42 8.35
C ALA A 18 -16.57 -12.72 6.86
N ALA A 19 -17.26 -13.72 6.28
CA ALA A 19 -17.14 -14.03 4.86
C ALA A 19 -17.71 -12.92 3.95
N ALA A 20 -18.81 -12.27 4.35
CA ALA A 20 -19.38 -11.14 3.63
C ALA A 20 -18.48 -9.90 3.73
N GLN A 21 -17.92 -9.63 4.92
CA GLN A 21 -17.00 -8.51 5.13
C GLN A 21 -15.69 -8.68 4.36
N MET A 22 -15.10 -9.88 4.30
CA MET A 22 -13.91 -10.14 3.49
C MET A 22 -14.16 -9.92 1.99
N ALA A 23 -15.34 -10.28 1.50
CA ALA A 23 -15.71 -10.03 0.10
C ALA A 23 -15.84 -8.53 -0.20
N SER A 24 -16.47 -7.76 0.70
CA SER A 24 -16.58 -6.30 0.57
C SER A 24 -15.20 -5.63 0.57
N ASP A 25 -14.33 -6.01 1.50
CA ASP A 25 -12.99 -5.44 1.64
C ASP A 25 -12.11 -5.72 0.40
N LEU A 26 -12.18 -6.94 -0.15
CA LEU A 26 -11.48 -7.29 -1.39
C LEU A 26 -11.96 -6.45 -2.59
N LEU A 27 -13.27 -6.19 -2.69
CA LEU A 27 -13.84 -5.34 -3.74
C LEU A 27 -13.39 -3.90 -3.58
N GLU A 28 -13.36 -3.37 -2.36
CA GLU A 28 -12.85 -2.02 -2.08
C GLU A 28 -11.36 -1.89 -2.44
N ARG A 29 -10.52 -2.85 -2.02
CA ARG A 29 -9.08 -2.88 -2.37
C ARG A 29 -8.88 -2.96 -3.89
N SER A 30 -9.70 -3.74 -4.59
CA SER A 30 -9.65 -3.87 -6.05
C SER A 30 -10.10 -2.58 -6.75
N LYS A 31 -11.18 -1.96 -6.28
CA LYS A 31 -11.69 -0.70 -6.83
C LYS A 31 -10.67 0.43 -6.68
N LEU A 32 -10.10 0.59 -5.48
CA LEU A 32 -9.03 1.57 -5.23
C LEU A 32 -7.83 1.32 -6.14
N GLY A 33 -7.44 0.06 -6.34
CA GLY A 33 -6.36 -0.29 -7.28
C GLY A 33 -6.64 0.13 -8.72
N LEU A 34 -7.88 -0.06 -9.20
CA LEU A 34 -8.30 0.38 -10.54
C LEU A 34 -8.34 1.91 -10.66
N GLU A 35 -8.85 2.62 -9.64
CA GLU A 35 -8.89 4.08 -9.62
C GLU A 35 -7.48 4.69 -9.63
N ILE A 36 -6.54 4.11 -8.88
CA ILE A 36 -5.12 4.50 -8.90
C ILE A 36 -4.55 4.28 -10.30
N ALA A 37 -4.73 3.09 -10.88
CA ALA A 37 -4.21 2.78 -12.21
C ALA A 37 -4.79 3.69 -13.31
N SER A 38 -6.08 4.07 -13.22
CA SER A 38 -6.70 5.04 -14.12
C SER A 38 -6.03 6.41 -14.02
N LYS A 39 -5.91 6.93 -12.78
CA LYS A 39 -5.31 8.25 -12.54
C LYS A 39 -3.83 8.30 -12.90
N GLU A 40 -3.08 7.22 -12.69
CA GLU A 40 -1.68 7.12 -13.12
C GLU A 40 -1.53 7.17 -14.65
N ASN A 41 -2.46 6.58 -15.40
CA ASN A 41 -2.48 6.70 -16.86
C ASN A 41 -2.81 8.13 -17.29
N GLU A 42 -3.83 8.75 -16.68
CA GLU A 42 -4.17 10.17 -16.93
C GLU A 42 -2.96 11.08 -16.64
N LEU A 43 -2.25 10.84 -15.55
CA LEU A 43 -1.03 11.56 -15.18
C LEU A 43 0.07 11.38 -16.24
N SER A 44 0.25 10.17 -16.75
CA SER A 44 1.21 9.89 -17.84
C SER A 44 0.89 10.66 -19.11
N ASP A 45 -0.39 10.78 -19.46
CA ASP A 45 -0.83 11.54 -20.63
C ASP A 45 -0.64 13.05 -20.41
N LEU A 46 -0.92 13.58 -19.23
CA LEU A 46 -0.63 14.98 -18.88
C LEU A 46 0.87 15.31 -18.96
N PHE A 47 1.76 14.39 -18.57
CA PHE A 47 3.21 14.58 -18.73
C PHE A 47 3.63 14.64 -20.20
N LYS A 48 3.00 13.84 -21.08
CA LYS A 48 3.25 13.92 -22.52
C LYS A 48 2.75 15.25 -23.08
N GLU A 49 1.55 15.68 -22.71
CA GLU A 49 1.00 16.97 -23.12
C GLU A 49 1.87 18.14 -22.68
N LEU A 50 2.37 18.11 -21.44
CA LEU A 50 3.34 19.09 -20.93
C LEU A 50 4.61 19.11 -21.80
N GLY A 51 5.17 17.94 -22.11
CA GLY A 51 6.34 17.83 -22.97
C GLY A 51 6.11 18.40 -24.37
N HIS A 52 4.95 18.12 -24.96
CA HIS A 52 4.53 18.68 -26.24
C HIS A 52 4.39 20.20 -26.17
N ALA A 53 3.67 20.72 -25.19
CA ALA A 53 3.46 22.15 -25.00
C ALA A 53 4.78 22.92 -24.81
N VAL A 54 5.71 22.38 -24.00
CA VAL A 54 7.05 22.97 -23.80
C VAL A 54 7.87 22.93 -25.09
N TYR A 55 7.85 21.83 -25.83
CA TYR A 55 8.57 21.70 -27.10
C TYR A 55 8.03 22.67 -28.15
N GLU A 56 6.72 22.76 -28.32
CA GLU A 56 6.08 23.65 -29.29
C GLU A 56 6.25 25.12 -28.92
N ALA A 57 6.10 25.48 -27.65
CA ALA A 57 6.37 26.83 -27.16
C ALA A 57 7.82 27.24 -27.49
N LYS A 58 8.78 26.35 -27.27
CA LYS A 58 10.20 26.61 -27.54
C LYS A 58 10.53 26.65 -29.04
N LYS A 59 9.85 25.84 -29.86
CA LYS A 59 10.14 25.71 -31.30
C LYS A 59 9.43 26.75 -32.17
N HIS A 60 8.19 27.09 -31.86
CA HIS A 60 7.33 27.91 -32.72
C HIS A 60 6.87 29.22 -32.09
N ASN A 61 7.24 29.51 -30.84
CA ASN A 61 6.82 30.72 -30.10
C ASN A 61 5.29 30.92 -30.13
N MET A 62 4.55 29.81 -30.20
CA MET A 62 3.08 29.77 -30.25
C MET A 62 2.52 29.55 -28.85
N GLN A 63 1.50 30.33 -28.50
CA GLN A 63 0.76 30.25 -27.24
C GLN A 63 -0.26 29.10 -27.28
N GLY A 64 0.17 27.92 -26.81
CA GLY A 64 -0.72 26.85 -26.36
C GLY A 64 -1.08 27.02 -24.88
N MET A 65 -1.66 25.97 -24.28
CA MET A 65 -1.82 25.89 -22.82
C MET A 65 -0.44 26.01 -22.17
N THR A 66 -0.27 26.94 -21.22
CA THR A 66 1.07 27.26 -20.73
C THR A 66 1.61 26.10 -19.89
N PRO A 67 2.93 25.84 -19.93
CA PRO A 67 3.55 24.80 -19.11
C PRO A 67 3.20 24.93 -17.62
N GLU A 68 3.05 26.16 -17.14
CA GLU A 68 2.71 26.45 -15.74
C GLU A 68 1.31 25.95 -15.36
N ALA A 69 0.33 26.08 -16.27
CA ALA A 69 -1.02 25.58 -16.04
C ALA A 69 -1.05 24.05 -16.01
N LEU A 70 -0.29 23.38 -16.88
CA LEU A 70 -0.19 21.93 -16.91
C LEU A 70 0.54 21.38 -15.69
N ILE A 71 1.59 22.05 -15.21
CA ILE A 71 2.29 21.69 -13.96
C ILE A 71 1.33 21.73 -12.77
N ALA A 72 0.52 22.79 -12.64
CA ALA A 72 -0.44 22.88 -11.53
C ALA A 72 -1.49 21.75 -11.55
N ILE A 73 -1.92 21.32 -12.74
CA ILE A 73 -2.86 20.19 -12.90
C ILE A 73 -2.15 18.88 -12.53
N ILE A 74 -0.91 18.68 -12.98
CA ILE A 74 -0.08 17.52 -12.66
C ILE A 74 0.12 17.40 -11.15
N ASP A 75 0.49 18.49 -10.47
CA ASP A 75 0.71 18.51 -9.02
C ASP A 75 -0.56 18.11 -8.25
N SER A 76 -1.72 18.62 -8.67
CA SER A 76 -3.01 18.22 -8.10
C SER A 76 -3.28 16.72 -8.29
N LYS A 77 -3.02 16.19 -9.50
CA LYS A 77 -3.25 14.77 -9.80
C LYS A 77 -2.30 13.85 -9.05
N VAL A 78 -1.04 14.25 -8.89
CA VAL A 78 -0.05 13.53 -8.08
C VAL A 78 -0.51 13.46 -6.62
N ALA A 79 -0.95 14.57 -6.05
CA ALA A 79 -1.45 14.60 -4.68
C ALA A 79 -2.66 13.66 -4.48
N GLU A 80 -3.62 13.65 -5.42
CA GLU A 80 -4.76 12.72 -5.39
C GLU A 80 -4.32 11.24 -5.46
N ILE A 81 -3.34 10.90 -6.30
CA ILE A 81 -2.83 9.53 -6.44
C ILE A 81 -2.12 9.08 -5.17
N GLU A 82 -1.30 9.94 -4.58
CA GLU A 82 -0.58 9.65 -3.33
C GLU A 82 -1.57 9.41 -2.17
N GLU A 83 -2.64 10.21 -2.07
CA GLU A 83 -3.69 10.01 -1.07
C GLU A 83 -4.40 8.65 -1.25
N LEU A 84 -4.72 8.29 -2.49
CA LEU A 84 -5.36 6.99 -2.79
C LEU A 84 -4.42 5.82 -2.52
N LYS A 85 -3.13 5.96 -2.82
CA LYS A 85 -2.10 4.96 -2.50
C LYS A 85 -1.93 4.80 -1.00
N ALA A 86 -1.92 5.88 -0.23
CA ALA A 86 -1.85 5.85 1.22
C ALA A 86 -3.06 5.11 1.82
N LYS A 87 -4.29 5.43 1.36
CA LYS A 87 -5.51 4.73 1.77
C LYS A 87 -5.49 3.23 1.43
N ARG A 88 -4.87 2.86 0.31
CA ARG A 88 -4.71 1.45 -0.08
C ARG A 88 -3.64 0.73 0.76
N ALA A 89 -2.58 1.44 1.15
CA ALA A 89 -1.51 0.91 1.99
C ALA A 89 -1.97 0.69 3.44
N GLU A 90 -2.76 1.61 4.00
CA GLU A 90 -3.36 1.47 5.35
C GLU A 90 -4.27 0.24 5.44
N LYS A 91 -4.96 -0.10 4.34
CA LYS A 91 -5.79 -1.29 4.24
C LYS A 91 -5.02 -2.56 3.84
N SER A 92 -3.69 -2.51 3.71
CA SER A 92 -2.91 -3.68 3.31
C SER A 92 -2.19 -4.29 4.51
N ASP A 93 -2.47 -5.57 4.76
CA ASP A 93 -1.80 -6.33 5.81
C ASP A 93 -0.30 -6.43 5.52
N PRO A 94 0.59 -6.13 6.49
CA PRO A 94 2.02 -6.24 6.26
C PRO A 94 2.40 -7.67 5.88
N VAL A 95 3.36 -7.82 4.99
CA VAL A 95 3.78 -9.13 4.49
C VAL A 95 5.13 -9.50 5.11
N CYS A 96 5.23 -10.75 5.58
CA CYS A 96 6.48 -11.27 6.12
C CYS A 96 7.55 -11.34 5.01
N PRO A 97 8.74 -10.73 5.19
CA PRO A 97 9.81 -10.74 4.20
C PRO A 97 10.46 -12.11 4.02
N GLY A 98 10.37 -13.00 5.03
CA GLY A 98 10.97 -14.33 4.96
C GLY A 98 10.09 -15.38 4.29
N CYS A 99 8.76 -15.27 4.40
CA CYS A 99 7.84 -16.31 3.92
C CYS A 99 6.68 -15.83 3.05
N GLY A 100 6.60 -14.53 2.77
CA GLY A 100 5.63 -13.92 1.84
C GLY A 100 4.17 -13.99 2.28
N LYS A 101 3.89 -14.32 3.54
CA LYS A 101 2.52 -14.38 4.07
C LYS A 101 2.12 -13.07 4.75
N PRO A 102 0.85 -12.66 4.66
CA PRO A 102 0.34 -11.55 5.45
C PRO A 102 0.46 -11.89 6.94
N ILE A 103 0.90 -10.90 7.70
CA ILE A 103 1.06 -10.88 9.15
C ILE A 103 0.31 -9.65 9.66
N GLU A 104 -0.09 -9.62 10.92
CA GLU A 104 -0.58 -8.36 11.50
C GLU A 104 0.59 -7.46 11.89
N GLU A 105 0.35 -6.15 11.91
CA GLU A 105 1.32 -5.11 12.26
C GLU A 105 1.90 -5.24 13.68
N SER A 106 1.27 -6.06 14.53
CA SER A 106 1.60 -6.22 15.95
C SER A 106 2.64 -7.31 16.26
N PHE A 107 3.00 -8.18 15.31
CA PHE A 107 3.89 -9.31 15.59
C PHE A 107 5.38 -8.95 15.42
N ASP A 108 6.19 -9.19 16.47
CA ASP A 108 7.67 -9.05 16.42
C ASP A 108 8.36 -10.15 15.61
N PHE A 109 7.72 -11.32 15.53
CA PHE A 109 8.23 -12.49 14.81
C PHE A 109 7.08 -13.13 14.03
N CYS A 110 7.37 -13.59 12.81
CA CYS A 110 6.37 -14.28 12.02
C CYS A 110 5.97 -15.60 12.70
N PRO A 111 4.68 -15.82 13.04
CA PRO A 111 4.24 -17.05 13.70
C PRO A 111 4.36 -18.31 12.82
N ARG A 112 4.65 -18.13 11.51
CA ARG A 112 4.76 -19.22 10.53
C ARG A 112 6.19 -19.64 10.25
N CYS A 113 7.15 -18.71 10.26
CA CYS A 113 8.53 -18.99 9.85
C CYS A 113 9.59 -18.48 10.83
N GLY A 114 9.20 -17.78 11.90
CA GLY A 114 10.13 -17.24 12.90
C GLY A 114 10.96 -16.05 12.41
N THR A 115 10.75 -15.56 11.19
CA THR A 115 11.45 -14.36 10.69
C THR A 115 11.07 -13.14 11.53
N LYS A 116 12.08 -12.45 12.06
CA LYS A 116 11.91 -11.20 12.80
C LYS A 116 11.30 -10.14 11.89
N ILE A 117 10.24 -9.49 12.36
CA ILE A 117 9.52 -8.44 11.62
C ILE A 117 9.91 -7.11 12.25
N ALA A 118 10.47 -6.20 11.45
CA ALA A 118 10.76 -4.85 11.91
C ALA A 118 9.45 -4.06 11.94
N LYS A 119 8.94 -3.75 13.14
CA LYS A 119 7.78 -2.88 13.33
C LYS A 119 8.13 -1.43 12.92
N PRO A 120 7.25 -0.70 12.22
CA PRO A 120 7.38 0.74 12.03
C PRO A 120 7.01 1.46 13.33
N GLY A 121 7.84 1.34 14.37
CA GLY A 121 7.53 1.85 15.71
C GLY A 121 8.71 2.08 16.63
N CYS A 122 9.92 1.65 16.27
CA CYS A 122 11.12 2.14 16.94
C CYS A 122 11.99 2.83 15.89
N GLY A 123 12.02 4.16 15.92
CA GLY A 123 13.01 4.98 15.21
C GLY A 123 14.43 4.83 15.77
N CYS A 124 14.74 3.71 16.41
CA CYS A 124 16.07 3.39 16.90
C CYS A 124 16.79 2.63 15.78
N GLY A 125 17.72 3.30 15.11
CA GLY A 125 18.63 2.70 14.13
C GLY A 125 19.68 1.79 14.77
N CYS A 126 19.26 0.82 15.59
CA CYS A 126 20.14 -0.16 16.20
C CYS A 126 20.50 -1.23 15.18
N LYS A 127 21.62 -0.99 14.48
CA LYS A 127 22.42 -2.02 13.83
C LYS A 127 23.07 -2.85 14.92
N ASP A 128 22.69 -4.13 14.98
CA ASP A 128 23.41 -5.23 15.60
C ASP A 128 23.86 -5.04 17.06
N ASP A 129 23.24 -5.85 17.93
CA ASP A 129 23.72 -6.29 19.24
C ASP A 129 24.49 -5.27 20.10
N GLU A 130 23.75 -4.46 20.86
CA GLU A 130 23.94 -4.20 22.30
C GLU A 130 23.02 -3.04 22.72
N ASP A 131 22.06 -3.37 23.59
CA ASP A 131 21.22 -2.46 24.39
C ASP A 131 20.45 -1.35 23.65
N CYS A 132 19.28 -1.71 23.11
CA CYS A 132 18.21 -0.72 22.93
C CYS A 132 17.58 -0.48 24.31
N GLY A 133 18.07 0.54 25.02
CA GLY A 133 17.50 1.05 26.27
C GLY A 133 16.12 1.67 26.08
N CYS A 134 15.14 0.87 25.70
CA CYS A 134 13.73 1.20 25.79
C CYS A 134 13.21 0.71 27.15
N ASP A 135 13.08 1.65 28.08
CA ASP A 135 12.71 1.49 29.50
C ASP A 135 11.29 0.92 29.74
N ASP A 136 10.57 0.55 28.68
CA ASP A 136 9.16 0.11 28.74
C ASP A 136 8.98 -1.42 28.70
N CYS A 137 10.06 -2.20 28.77
CA CYS A 137 9.99 -3.66 28.90
C CYS A 137 10.23 -4.10 30.35
N LYS A 138 9.40 -3.64 31.30
CA LYS A 138 9.30 -4.32 32.60
C LYS A 138 8.47 -5.59 32.39
N ASP A 139 9.17 -6.66 32.04
CA ASP A 139 8.66 -8.03 32.14
C ASP A 139 8.66 -8.41 33.63
N ASP A 140 7.45 -8.64 34.13
CA ASP A 140 7.14 -9.24 35.42
C ASP A 140 7.69 -10.67 35.54
N SER A 141 8.07 -11.05 36.76
CA SER A 141 8.33 -12.41 37.24
C SER A 141 9.70 -13.00 36.83
N LYS A 142 10.58 -13.40 37.75
CA LYS A 142 10.38 -14.11 39.01
C LYS A 142 11.67 -14.06 39.83
#